data_AF-A0A4R2K858-F1
#
_entry.id   AF-A0A4R2K858-F1
#
_cell.length_a   1.000
_cell.length_b   1.000
_cell.length_c   1.000
_cell.angle_alpha   90.00
_cell.angle_beta   90.00
_cell.angle_gamma   90.00
#
_symmetry.space_group_name_H-M   'P 1'
#
loop_
_entity.id
_entity.type
_entity.pdbx_description
1 polymer ?
#
loop_
_entity_poly.entity_id
_entity_poly.type
_entity_poly.pdbx_seq_one_letter_code
_entity_poly.pdbx_strand_id
1 'polypeptide(L)'
;MTRPTRCPKCEGELITVYKTFEVDGHRAENVPVLTCPRCNIFLVDTQLFIDITERAEDFKGKDQLLEELREIKKDEEIRDILKQYRFQNHIKEVLNEKGISLRRLANMLDVSANYIHILTRNQSTSIRTALKMAYALGVDVNKLYTLEKIGTEHKEPKKTVYVRVTREEREQDEKIKEELKKMDVKLYVDDVLKKKGLKRAQLAARLDMSPQEMYNIVKTRKGSTGIEIALKMAYAAGVDVNELFKLEKAEKEAGE
;
A
#
# COMPACT_ATOMS: atom_id res chain seq x y z
N MET A 1 -13.14 14.52 -1.24
CA MET A 1 -14.30 13.62 -1.37
C MET A 1 -15.31 14.21 -2.33
N THR A 2 -15.80 13.47 -3.32
CA THR A 2 -17.16 13.70 -3.82
C THR A 2 -18.09 13.19 -2.73
N ARG A 3 -18.79 14.10 -2.05
CA ARG A 3 -19.78 13.73 -1.02
C ARG A 3 -20.74 12.69 -1.62
N PRO A 4 -21.14 11.65 -0.87
CA PRO A 4 -22.12 10.69 -1.37
C PRO A 4 -23.37 11.46 -1.81
N THR A 5 -23.75 11.29 -3.06
CA THR A 5 -24.93 11.92 -3.66
C THR A 5 -26.18 11.05 -3.52
N ARG A 6 -26.02 9.78 -3.13
CA ARG A 6 -27.11 8.81 -3.01
C ARG A 6 -27.16 8.13 -1.65
N CYS A 7 -28.39 7.90 -1.18
CA CYS A 7 -28.72 7.22 0.06
C CYS A 7 -28.28 5.75 0.01
N PRO A 8 -27.50 5.23 0.96
CA PRO A 8 -27.08 3.83 0.99
C PRO A 8 -28.24 2.84 1.24
N LYS A 9 -29.40 3.32 1.72
CA LYS A 9 -30.57 2.48 2.02
C LYS A 9 -31.56 2.38 0.86
N CYS A 10 -31.76 3.45 0.11
CA CYS A 10 -32.81 3.53 -0.91
C CYS A 10 -32.36 4.17 -2.23
N GLU A 11 -31.07 4.45 -2.37
CA GLU A 11 -30.42 5.10 -3.52
C GLU A 11 -30.97 6.50 -3.91
N GLY A 12 -31.89 7.05 -3.12
CA GLY A 12 -32.45 8.38 -3.32
C GLY A 12 -31.41 9.49 -3.16
N GLU A 13 -31.65 10.64 -3.78
CA GLU A 13 -30.75 11.79 -3.72
C GLU A 13 -30.62 12.30 -2.28
N LEU A 14 -29.37 12.58 -1.88
CA LEU A 14 -29.05 13.18 -0.59
C LEU A 14 -29.05 14.70 -0.70
N ILE A 15 -29.69 15.36 0.26
CA ILE A 15 -29.72 16.82 0.35
C ILE A 15 -28.94 17.30 1.58
N THR A 16 -28.35 18.49 1.50
CA THR A 16 -27.73 19.15 2.65
C THR A 16 -28.78 19.97 3.38
N VAL A 17 -28.93 19.74 4.68
CA VAL A 17 -29.78 20.52 5.58
C VAL A 17 -28.94 21.09 6.72
N TYR A 18 -29.23 22.30 7.16
CA TYR A 18 -28.53 22.91 8.28
C TYR A 18 -29.27 22.62 9.58
N LYS A 19 -28.56 22.06 10.57
CA LYS A 19 -29.14 21.69 11.87
C LYS A 19 -28.33 22.26 13.02
N THR A 20 -29.00 22.38 14.16
CA THR A 20 -28.35 22.65 15.45
C THR A 20 -28.23 21.33 16.20
N PHE A 21 -27.05 21.08 16.74
CA PHE A 21 -26.77 19.91 17.59
C PHE A 21 -26.53 20.38 19.02
N GLU A 22 -27.04 19.62 19.98
CA GLU A 22 -26.75 19.79 21.40
C GLU A 22 -26.18 18.48 21.93
N VAL A 23 -24.96 18.50 22.47
CA VAL A 23 -24.26 17.33 23.02
C VAL A 23 -23.68 17.73 24.37
N ASP A 24 -24.09 17.04 25.43
CA ASP A 24 -23.63 17.27 26.81
C ASP A 24 -23.71 18.73 27.29
N GLY A 25 -24.75 19.46 26.87
CA GLY A 25 -24.98 20.87 27.25
C GLY A 25 -24.26 21.90 26.36
N HIS A 26 -23.61 21.45 25.29
CA HIS A 26 -22.94 22.30 24.32
C HIS A 26 -23.70 22.37 23.01
N ARG A 27 -23.87 23.57 22.47
CA ARG A 27 -24.66 23.86 21.27
C ARG A 27 -23.76 24.17 20.07
N ALA A 28 -23.98 23.48 18.95
CA ALA A 28 -23.34 23.74 17.67
C ALA A 28 -24.40 24.10 16.64
N GLU A 29 -24.37 25.34 16.12
CA GLU A 29 -25.39 25.87 15.22
C GLU A 29 -25.02 25.78 13.73
N ASN A 30 -26.05 25.76 12.87
CA ASN A 30 -25.95 25.86 11.42
C ASN A 30 -25.05 24.78 10.78
N VAL A 31 -25.05 23.57 11.31
CA VAL A 31 -24.18 22.46 10.86
C VAL A 31 -24.77 21.81 9.60
N PRO A 32 -24.01 21.69 8.49
CA PRO A 32 -24.50 21.12 7.23
C PRO A 32 -24.54 19.57 7.23
N VAL A 33 -25.70 18.96 7.41
CA VAL A 33 -25.88 17.50 7.46
C VAL A 33 -26.43 16.96 6.14
N LEU A 34 -25.88 15.85 5.65
CA LEU A 34 -26.48 15.12 4.54
C LEU A 34 -27.64 14.26 5.05
N THR A 35 -28.82 14.40 4.46
CA THR A 35 -29.99 13.60 4.81
C THR A 35 -30.66 13.01 3.58
N CYS A 36 -31.23 11.81 3.74
CA CYS A 36 -32.14 11.23 2.77
C CYS A 36 -33.59 11.56 3.16
N PRO A 37 -34.33 12.37 2.37
CA PRO A 37 -35.71 12.74 2.68
C PRO A 37 -36.65 11.52 2.76
N ARG A 38 -36.35 10.46 2.00
CA ARG A 38 -37.18 9.24 1.95
C ARG A 38 -36.97 8.31 3.14
N CYS A 39 -35.74 8.24 3.66
CA CYS A 39 -35.38 7.30 4.72
C CYS A 39 -35.18 7.98 6.08
N ASN A 40 -35.17 9.31 6.12
CA ASN A 40 -34.87 10.13 7.29
C ASN A 40 -33.57 9.71 8.00
N ILE A 41 -32.58 9.24 7.24
CA ILE A 41 -31.24 8.93 7.74
C ILE A 41 -30.36 10.18 7.62
N PHE A 42 -29.49 10.38 8.61
CA PHE A 42 -28.46 11.40 8.60
C PHE A 42 -27.11 10.72 8.35
N LEU A 43 -26.37 11.21 7.37
CA LEU A 43 -25.01 10.78 7.11
C LEU A 43 -24.08 11.79 7.75
N VAL A 44 -23.32 11.31 8.73
CA VAL A 44 -22.26 12.07 9.38
C VAL A 44 -20.95 11.53 8.85
N ASP A 45 -20.16 12.41 8.23
CA ASP A 45 -18.78 12.11 7.85
C ASP A 45 -17.81 12.83 8.80
N THR A 46 -16.54 12.43 8.77
CA THR A 46 -15.50 12.97 9.66
C THR A 46 -15.34 14.49 9.49
N GLN A 47 -15.54 15.04 8.28
CA GLN A 47 -15.46 16.48 8.05
C GLN A 47 -16.62 17.20 8.76
N LEU A 48 -17.83 16.67 8.66
CA LEU A 48 -18.98 17.23 9.34
C LEU A 48 -18.79 17.24 10.85
N PHE A 49 -18.19 16.18 11.42
CA PHE A 49 -17.94 16.11 12.84
C PHE A 49 -16.85 17.11 13.30
N ILE A 50 -15.85 17.36 12.46
CA ILE A 50 -14.89 18.47 12.66
C ILE A 50 -15.65 19.80 12.67
N ASP A 51 -16.47 20.07 11.64
CA ASP A 51 -17.20 21.34 11.51
C ASP A 51 -18.13 21.60 12.71
N ILE A 52 -18.80 20.56 13.24
CA ILE A 52 -19.60 20.63 14.47
C ILE A 52 -18.71 21.03 15.65
N THR A 53 -17.61 20.30 15.83
CA THR A 53 -16.71 20.46 16.98
C THR A 53 -16.04 21.83 16.97
N GLU A 54 -15.65 22.36 15.80
CA GLU A 54 -15.07 23.70 15.64
C GLU A 54 -16.05 24.81 16.07
N ARG A 55 -17.35 24.62 15.84
CA ARG A 55 -18.41 25.58 16.18
C ARG A 55 -18.92 25.48 17.61
N ALA A 56 -18.62 24.41 18.33
CA ALA A 56 -18.99 24.29 19.74
C ALA A 56 -18.13 25.24 20.58
N GLU A 57 -18.76 26.23 21.22
CA GLU A 57 -18.03 27.29 21.95
C GLU A 57 -17.41 26.80 23.28
N ASP A 58 -18.09 25.89 23.99
CA ASP A 58 -17.74 25.53 25.38
C ASP A 58 -17.30 24.06 25.59
N PHE A 59 -16.94 23.33 24.54
CA PHE A 59 -16.63 21.89 24.66
C PHE A 59 -15.26 21.63 25.34
N LYS A 60 -15.28 21.03 26.53
CA LYS A 60 -14.06 20.69 27.27
C LYS A 60 -13.25 19.61 26.53
N GLY A 61 -11.99 19.90 26.22
CA GLY A 61 -11.13 18.98 25.44
C GLY A 61 -11.29 19.10 23.93
N LYS A 62 -11.94 20.18 23.45
CA LYS A 62 -12.13 20.49 22.03
C LYS A 62 -10.88 20.37 21.18
N ASP A 63 -9.79 20.99 21.61
CA ASP A 63 -8.56 21.00 20.81
C ASP A 63 -7.98 19.60 20.61
N GLN A 64 -8.03 18.77 21.66
CA GLN A 64 -7.59 17.38 21.57
C GLN A 64 -8.49 16.57 20.63
N LEU A 65 -9.82 16.70 20.76
CA LEU A 65 -10.77 16.01 19.89
C LEU A 65 -10.61 16.44 18.42
N LEU A 66 -10.44 17.75 18.17
CA LEU A 66 -10.22 18.26 16.82
C LEU A 66 -8.94 17.72 16.20
N GLU A 67 -7.86 17.60 16.98
CA GLU A 67 -6.62 17.00 16.47
C GLU A 67 -6.83 15.52 16.12
N GLU A 68 -7.46 14.74 16.99
CA GLU A 68 -7.78 13.33 16.73
C GLU A 68 -8.65 13.17 15.46
N LEU A 69 -9.67 14.02 15.29
CA LEU A 69 -10.53 13.99 14.10
C LEU A 69 -9.79 14.39 12.83
N ARG A 70 -8.88 15.36 12.90
CA ARG A 70 -8.03 15.76 11.76
C ARG A 70 -7.05 14.64 11.39
N GLU A 71 -6.51 13.90 12.36
CA GLU A 71 -5.70 12.72 12.09
C GLU A 71 -6.51 11.62 11.38
N ILE A 72 -7.72 11.30 11.89
CA ILE A 72 -8.63 10.35 11.25
C ILE A 72 -8.92 10.79 9.81
N LYS A 73 -9.21 12.08 9.60
CA LYS A 73 -9.49 12.63 8.28
C LYS A 73 -8.32 12.44 7.30
N LYS A 74 -7.09 12.69 7.74
CA LYS A 74 -5.87 12.44 6.93
C LYS A 74 -5.74 10.96 6.56
N ASP A 75 -5.99 10.06 7.50
CA ASP A 75 -5.93 8.62 7.26
C ASP A 75 -7.01 8.16 6.24
N GLU A 76 -8.23 8.72 6.33
CA GLU A 76 -9.30 8.50 5.35
C GLU A 76 -8.92 8.98 3.95
N GLU A 77 -8.32 10.16 3.83
CA GLU A 77 -7.89 10.72 2.55
C GLU A 77 -6.82 9.87 1.88
N ILE A 78 -5.82 9.41 2.65
CA ILE A 78 -4.79 8.49 2.16
C ILE A 78 -5.44 7.18 1.69
N ARG A 79 -6.37 6.62 2.47
CA ARG A 79 -7.10 5.40 2.11
C ARG A 79 -7.87 5.57 0.80
N ASP A 80 -8.59 6.68 0.65
CA ASP A 80 -9.38 6.97 -0.54
C ASP A 80 -8.51 7.20 -1.78
N ILE A 81 -7.33 7.80 -1.60
CA ILE A 81 -6.31 7.86 -2.65
C ILE A 81 -5.89 6.44 -3.01
N LEU A 82 -5.46 5.61 -2.07
CA LEU A 82 -4.94 4.27 -2.33
C LEU A 82 -5.94 3.32 -3.00
N LYS A 83 -7.25 3.50 -2.78
CA LYS A 83 -8.31 2.77 -3.48
C LYS A 83 -8.30 3.01 -5.00
N GLN A 84 -7.81 4.16 -5.43
CA GLN A 84 -7.71 4.53 -6.85
C GLN A 84 -6.43 4.01 -7.51
N TYR A 85 -5.53 3.35 -6.77
CA TYR A 85 -4.26 2.88 -7.31
C TYR A 85 -4.16 1.35 -7.28
N ARG A 86 -3.50 0.81 -8.30
CA ARG A 86 -3.10 -0.60 -8.39
C ARG A 86 -1.62 -0.69 -8.72
N PHE A 87 -1.01 -1.83 -8.43
CA PHE A 87 0.36 -2.03 -8.85
C PHE A 87 0.43 -2.15 -10.39
N GLN A 88 1.52 -1.65 -10.96
CA GLN A 88 1.90 -1.82 -12.35
C GLN A 88 3.25 -2.51 -12.41
N ASN A 89 3.43 -3.41 -13.37
CA ASN A 89 4.62 -4.25 -13.52
C ASN A 89 5.50 -3.76 -14.68
N HIS A 90 6.78 -3.54 -14.40
CA HIS A 90 7.78 -3.00 -15.32
C HIS A 90 8.95 -3.97 -15.56
N ILE A 91 8.79 -5.25 -15.20
CA ILE A 91 9.89 -6.24 -15.27
C ILE A 91 10.46 -6.35 -16.69
N LYS A 92 9.60 -6.35 -17.72
CA LYS A 92 10.06 -6.47 -19.12
C LYS A 92 10.90 -5.27 -19.55
N GLU A 93 10.57 -4.08 -19.07
CA GLU A 93 11.32 -2.85 -19.36
C GLU A 93 12.72 -2.95 -18.77
N VAL A 94 12.81 -3.30 -17.48
CA VAL A 94 14.09 -3.48 -16.79
C VAL A 94 14.93 -4.60 -17.42
N LEU A 95 14.31 -5.71 -17.83
CA LEU A 95 15.00 -6.79 -18.52
C LEU A 95 15.58 -6.33 -19.87
N ASN A 96 14.83 -5.53 -20.62
CA ASN A 96 15.28 -4.97 -21.90
C ASN A 96 16.44 -3.99 -21.70
N GLU A 97 16.34 -3.09 -20.72
CA GLU A 97 17.41 -2.15 -20.36
C GLU A 97 18.72 -2.88 -20.00
N LYS A 98 18.61 -4.02 -19.31
CA LYS A 98 19.77 -4.82 -18.89
C LYS A 98 20.22 -5.89 -19.88
N GLY A 99 19.50 -6.08 -20.98
CA GLY A 99 19.79 -7.15 -21.95
C GLY A 99 19.66 -8.56 -21.36
N ILE A 100 18.79 -8.76 -20.36
CA ILE A 100 18.61 -10.04 -19.67
C ILE A 100 17.36 -10.74 -20.22
N SER A 101 17.49 -12.01 -20.60
CA SER A 101 16.33 -12.81 -21.00
C SER A 101 15.53 -13.32 -19.80
N LEU A 102 14.22 -13.56 -20.00
CA LEU A 102 13.36 -14.20 -18.98
C LEU A 102 13.93 -15.53 -18.48
N ARG A 103 14.56 -16.31 -19.36
CA ARG A 103 15.17 -17.59 -19.02
C ARG A 103 16.39 -17.43 -18.14
N ARG A 104 17.23 -16.41 -18.40
CA ARG A 104 18.40 -16.09 -17.57
C ARG A 104 17.96 -15.66 -16.17
N LEU A 105 16.96 -14.78 -16.08
CA LEU A 105 16.38 -14.40 -14.80
C LEU A 105 15.80 -15.61 -14.04
N ALA A 106 15.06 -16.49 -14.73
CA ALA A 106 14.53 -17.70 -14.12
C ALA A 106 15.62 -18.61 -13.55
N ASN A 107 16.76 -18.73 -14.25
CA ASN A 107 17.92 -19.50 -13.77
C ASN A 107 18.51 -18.87 -12.49
N MET A 108 18.71 -17.54 -12.46
CA MET A 108 19.23 -16.84 -11.27
C MET A 108 18.32 -17.02 -10.05
N LEU A 109 17.00 -17.08 -10.26
CA LEU A 109 16.01 -17.24 -9.21
C LEU A 109 15.72 -18.70 -8.83
N ASP A 110 16.31 -19.66 -9.55
CA ASP A 110 16.05 -21.10 -9.42
C ASP A 110 14.57 -21.49 -9.60
N VAL A 111 13.90 -20.91 -10.60
CA VAL A 111 12.47 -21.15 -10.89
C VAL A 111 12.25 -21.47 -12.37
N SER A 112 11.04 -21.91 -12.72
CA SER A 112 10.69 -22.16 -14.11
C SER A 112 10.59 -20.86 -14.92
N ALA A 113 11.02 -20.90 -16.19
CA ALA A 113 10.85 -19.76 -17.10
C ALA A 113 9.37 -19.38 -17.30
N ASN A 114 8.45 -20.36 -17.21
CA ASN A 114 7.02 -20.12 -17.28
C ASN A 114 6.52 -19.30 -16.08
N TYR A 115 7.03 -19.57 -14.87
CA TYR A 115 6.69 -18.78 -13.69
C TYR A 115 7.04 -17.30 -13.89
N ILE A 116 8.25 -17.00 -14.39
CA ILE A 116 8.66 -15.63 -14.69
C ILE A 116 7.79 -15.01 -15.79
N HIS A 117 7.51 -15.75 -16.87
CA HIS A 117 6.63 -15.28 -17.94
C HIS A 117 5.24 -14.86 -17.42
N ILE A 118 4.66 -15.66 -16.53
CA ILE A 118 3.38 -15.34 -15.87
C ILE A 118 3.49 -14.05 -15.07
N LEU A 119 4.55 -13.88 -14.26
CA LEU A 119 4.77 -12.66 -13.48
C LEU A 119 4.85 -11.42 -14.38
N THR A 120 5.43 -11.53 -15.58
CA THR A 120 5.52 -10.41 -16.53
C THR A 120 4.22 -10.04 -17.26
N ARG A 121 3.09 -10.68 -16.94
CA ARG A 121 1.74 -10.34 -17.47
C ARG A 121 0.91 -9.54 -16.47
N ASN A 122 1.56 -8.69 -15.70
CA ASN A 122 0.96 -7.89 -14.63
C ASN A 122 0.21 -8.72 -13.55
N GLN A 123 0.74 -9.90 -13.22
CA GLN A 123 0.21 -10.71 -12.11
C GLN A 123 0.92 -10.34 -10.81
N SER A 124 0.15 -10.20 -9.73
CA SER A 124 0.70 -9.89 -8.41
C SER A 124 1.56 -11.04 -7.90
N THR A 125 2.61 -10.70 -7.15
CA THR A 125 3.54 -11.66 -6.53
C THR A 125 3.83 -11.28 -5.10
N SER A 126 4.54 -12.13 -4.36
CA SER A 126 4.99 -11.82 -3.01
C SER A 126 6.12 -10.78 -3.02
N ILE A 127 6.19 -9.95 -1.98
CA ILE A 127 7.30 -9.00 -1.80
C ILE A 127 8.65 -9.74 -1.73
N ARG A 128 8.69 -10.96 -1.20
CA ARG A 128 9.89 -11.81 -1.23
C ARG A 128 10.35 -12.07 -2.67
N THR A 129 9.45 -12.49 -3.55
CA THR A 129 9.79 -12.72 -4.96
C THR A 129 10.25 -11.43 -5.62
N ALA A 130 9.54 -10.32 -5.40
CA ALA A 130 9.89 -9.02 -5.96
C ALA A 130 11.29 -8.55 -5.52
N LEU A 131 11.63 -8.70 -4.24
CA LEU A 131 12.96 -8.37 -3.70
C LEU A 131 14.06 -9.26 -4.28
N LYS A 132 13.82 -10.58 -4.43
CA LYS A 132 14.79 -11.48 -5.06
C LYS A 132 15.03 -11.14 -6.53
N MET A 133 13.97 -10.76 -7.26
CA MET A 133 14.08 -10.28 -8.64
C MET A 133 14.88 -8.98 -8.71
N ALA A 134 14.57 -8.01 -7.84
CA ALA A 134 15.28 -6.74 -7.76
C ALA A 134 16.77 -6.95 -7.47
N TYR A 135 17.09 -7.84 -6.52
CA TYR A 135 18.46 -8.25 -6.22
C TYR A 135 19.16 -8.89 -7.43
N ALA A 136 18.54 -9.89 -8.07
CA ALA A 136 19.12 -10.58 -9.23
C ALA A 136 19.39 -9.63 -10.40
N LEU A 137 18.54 -8.61 -10.56
CA LEU A 137 18.69 -7.60 -11.60
C LEU A 137 19.57 -6.43 -11.15
N GLY A 138 19.97 -6.34 -9.88
CA GLY A 138 20.72 -5.20 -9.34
C GLY A 138 19.95 -3.88 -9.48
N VAL A 139 18.67 -3.87 -9.08
CA VAL A 139 17.78 -2.70 -9.07
C VAL A 139 16.96 -2.65 -7.79
N ASP A 140 16.25 -1.54 -7.61
CA ASP A 140 15.25 -1.39 -6.55
C ASP A 140 13.90 -2.04 -6.94
N VAL A 141 13.08 -2.42 -5.95
CA VAL A 141 11.75 -2.98 -6.20
C VAL A 141 10.85 -1.95 -6.90
N ASN A 142 11.00 -0.67 -6.59
CA ASN A 142 10.24 0.41 -7.22
C ASN A 142 10.56 0.60 -8.71
N LYS A 143 11.68 0.04 -9.21
CA LYS A 143 11.95 -0.04 -10.65
C LYS A 143 11.16 -1.18 -11.33
N LEU A 144 10.80 -2.22 -10.57
CA LEU A 144 10.06 -3.37 -11.09
C LEU A 144 8.55 -3.21 -10.94
N TYR A 145 8.10 -2.54 -9.88
CA TYR A 145 6.70 -2.37 -9.56
C TYR A 145 6.42 -0.97 -9.03
N THR A 146 5.41 -0.30 -9.59
CA THR A 146 4.97 1.03 -9.13
C THR A 146 3.48 1.02 -8.80
N LEU A 147 2.99 2.05 -8.11
CA LEU A 147 1.54 2.29 -7.99
C LEU A 147 1.11 3.25 -9.09
N GLU A 148 0.12 2.84 -9.87
CA GLU A 148 -0.51 3.66 -10.90
C GLU A 148 -2.01 3.78 -10.69
N LYS A 149 -2.58 4.89 -11.14
CA LYS A 149 -4.01 5.16 -10.99
C LYS A 149 -4.82 4.23 -11.88
N ILE A 150 -5.94 3.71 -11.41
CA ILE A 150 -6.79 2.83 -12.20
C ILE A 150 -7.26 3.59 -13.46
N GLY A 151 -7.04 2.97 -14.62
CA GLY A 151 -7.41 3.53 -15.92
C GLY A 151 -6.26 4.22 -16.68
N THR A 152 -5.05 4.32 -16.14
CA THR A 152 -3.88 4.67 -16.97
C THR A 152 -3.57 3.54 -17.96
N GLU A 153 -3.40 3.90 -19.22
CA GLU A 153 -2.93 2.97 -20.25
C GLU A 153 -1.42 2.76 -20.09
N HIS A 154 -1.03 1.61 -19.54
CA HIS A 154 0.36 1.17 -19.59
C HIS A 154 0.60 0.30 -20.83
N LYS A 155 1.56 0.72 -21.68
CA LYS A 155 1.94 -0.02 -22.89
C LYS A 155 3.16 -0.88 -22.62
N GLU A 156 2.92 -2.14 -22.27
CA GLU A 156 4.01 -3.09 -22.10
C GLU A 156 4.85 -3.23 -23.39
N PRO A 157 6.18 -3.36 -23.28
CA PRO A 157 7.03 -3.63 -24.44
C PRO A 157 6.65 -4.96 -25.10
N LYS A 158 6.47 -4.94 -26.42
CA LYS A 158 6.00 -6.09 -27.21
C LYS A 158 6.97 -7.27 -27.23
N LYS A 159 8.27 -7.05 -27.03
CA LYS A 159 9.31 -8.08 -27.10
C LYS A 159 10.37 -7.87 -26.01
N THR A 160 10.85 -8.98 -25.47
CA THR A 160 12.08 -9.03 -24.67
C THR A 160 13.29 -9.19 -25.58
N VAL A 161 14.31 -8.36 -25.43
CA VAL A 161 15.55 -8.45 -26.20
C VAL A 161 16.40 -9.61 -25.69
N TYR A 162 16.97 -10.40 -26.61
CA TYR A 162 17.82 -11.55 -26.28
C TYR A 162 19.27 -11.26 -26.65
N VAL A 163 20.15 -11.33 -25.65
CA VAL A 163 21.60 -11.24 -25.83
C VAL A 163 22.23 -12.61 -25.55
N ARG A 164 23.26 -12.97 -26.30
CA ARG A 164 24.05 -14.18 -26.03
C ARG A 164 24.79 -13.99 -24.71
N VAL A 165 24.63 -14.94 -23.80
CA VAL A 165 25.28 -14.92 -22.49
C VAL A 165 26.68 -15.51 -22.60
N THR A 166 27.67 -14.75 -22.14
CA THR A 166 29.07 -15.19 -22.03
C THR A 166 29.25 -16.22 -20.91
N ARG A 167 30.43 -16.84 -20.83
CA ARG A 167 30.75 -17.78 -19.74
C ARG A 167 30.83 -17.07 -18.38
N GLU A 168 31.47 -15.90 -18.35
CA GLU A 168 31.64 -15.09 -17.13
C GLU A 168 30.30 -14.68 -16.53
N GLU A 169 29.36 -14.25 -17.38
CA GLU A 169 28.00 -13.93 -16.96
C GLU A 169 27.26 -15.13 -16.35
N ARG A 170 27.47 -16.35 -16.87
CA ARG A 170 26.88 -17.57 -16.27
C ARG A 170 27.48 -17.86 -14.90
N GLU A 171 28.78 -17.66 -14.73
CA GLU A 171 29.44 -17.84 -13.44
C GLU A 171 28.95 -16.81 -12.41
N GLN A 172 28.66 -15.57 -12.84
CA GLN A 172 28.00 -14.57 -12.00
C GLN A 172 26.56 -14.95 -11.66
N ASP A 173 25.78 -15.42 -12.63
CA ASP A 173 24.39 -15.85 -12.42
C ASP A 173 24.32 -16.99 -11.37
N GLU A 174 25.24 -17.95 -11.41
CA GLU A 174 25.33 -19.02 -10.40
C GLU A 174 25.71 -18.50 -9.01
N LYS A 175 26.58 -17.48 -8.91
CA LYS A 175 26.89 -16.83 -7.62
C LYS A 175 25.64 -16.16 -7.03
N ILE A 176 24.93 -15.38 -7.84
CA ILE A 176 23.68 -14.72 -7.44
C ILE A 176 22.66 -15.76 -6.97
N LYS A 177 22.52 -16.87 -7.72
CA LYS A 177 21.65 -17.98 -7.38
C LYS A 177 21.96 -18.56 -6.00
N GLU A 178 23.23 -18.84 -5.72
CA GLU A 178 23.67 -19.39 -4.42
C GLU A 178 23.52 -18.38 -3.27
N GLU A 179 23.68 -17.08 -3.51
CA GLU A 179 23.39 -16.04 -2.53
C GLU A 179 21.89 -15.97 -2.21
N LEU A 180 21.03 -15.93 -3.23
CA LEU A 180 19.58 -15.83 -3.08
C LEU A 180 18.95 -17.00 -2.33
N LYS A 181 19.57 -18.20 -2.37
CA LYS A 181 19.17 -19.35 -1.56
C LYS A 181 19.36 -19.12 -0.06
N LYS A 182 20.34 -18.29 0.31
CA LYS A 182 20.71 -17.98 1.69
C LYS A 182 20.04 -16.71 2.20
N MET A 183 19.18 -16.07 1.42
CA MET A 183 18.55 -14.80 1.77
C MET A 183 17.06 -14.94 2.06
N ASP A 184 16.59 -14.19 3.06
CA ASP A 184 15.19 -14.05 3.41
C ASP A 184 14.80 -12.59 3.61
N VAL A 185 13.51 -12.32 3.71
CA VAL A 185 12.96 -10.97 3.89
C VAL A 185 12.95 -10.61 5.37
N LYS A 186 13.67 -9.54 5.72
CA LYS A 186 13.56 -8.87 7.02
C LYS A 186 12.58 -7.70 6.91
N LEU A 187 11.79 -7.50 7.96
CA LEU A 187 10.75 -6.48 8.03
C LEU A 187 11.19 -5.39 9.01
N TYR A 188 11.11 -4.14 8.58
CA TYR A 188 11.46 -2.94 9.36
C TYR A 188 10.25 -2.02 9.58
N VAL A 189 9.04 -2.55 9.37
CA VAL A 189 7.79 -1.77 9.45
C VAL A 189 7.67 -1.05 10.79
N ASP A 190 7.94 -1.73 11.91
CA ASP A 190 7.85 -1.12 13.25
C ASP A 190 8.85 0.02 13.46
N ASP A 191 10.09 -0.18 13.02
CA ASP A 191 11.14 0.83 13.17
C ASP A 191 10.83 2.07 12.32
N VAL A 192 10.35 1.86 11.09
CA VAL A 192 9.96 2.94 10.19
C VAL A 192 8.75 3.70 10.75
N LEU A 193 7.72 2.99 11.23
CA LEU A 193 6.55 3.62 11.84
C LEU A 193 6.95 4.45 13.07
N LYS A 194 7.82 3.93 13.93
CA LYS A 194 8.34 4.67 15.09
C LYS A 194 9.06 5.95 14.68
N LYS A 195 9.91 5.90 13.65
CA LYS A 195 10.62 7.09 13.11
C LYS A 195 9.66 8.12 12.52
N LYS A 196 8.55 7.67 11.93
CA LYS A 196 7.52 8.53 11.32
C LYS A 196 6.47 9.02 12.32
N GLY A 197 6.55 8.61 13.59
CA GLY A 197 5.54 8.93 14.60
C GLY A 197 4.18 8.28 14.33
N LEU A 198 4.14 7.19 13.57
CA LEU A 198 2.92 6.50 13.17
C LEU A 198 2.69 5.24 14.01
N LYS A 199 1.43 4.93 14.27
CA LYS A 199 1.01 3.68 14.90
C LYS A 199 0.61 2.66 13.84
N ARG A 200 0.73 1.36 14.15
CA ARG A 200 0.21 0.28 13.29
C ARG A 200 -1.28 0.44 12.99
N ALA A 201 -2.06 0.94 13.95
CA ALA A 201 -3.48 1.19 13.79
C ALA A 201 -3.76 2.24 12.69
N GLN A 202 -2.97 3.32 12.64
CA GLN A 202 -3.07 4.34 11.59
C GLN A 202 -2.70 3.74 10.22
N LEU A 203 -1.63 2.94 10.15
CA LEU A 203 -1.27 2.25 8.91
C LEU A 203 -2.39 1.29 8.45
N ALA A 204 -3.01 0.55 9.38
CA ALA A 204 -4.11 -0.35 9.07
C ALA A 204 -5.34 0.43 8.54
N ALA A 205 -5.69 1.55 9.19
CA ALA A 205 -6.76 2.44 8.76
C ALA A 205 -6.51 3.01 7.35
N ARG A 206 -5.29 3.48 7.07
CA ARG A 206 -4.87 3.97 5.74
C ARG A 206 -5.00 2.92 4.64
N LEU A 207 -4.90 1.63 4.99
CA LEU A 207 -4.96 0.52 4.03
C LEU A 207 -6.33 -0.15 3.95
N ASP A 208 -7.31 0.33 4.72
CA ASP A 208 -8.63 -0.30 4.86
C ASP A 208 -8.53 -1.77 5.35
N MET A 209 -7.60 -2.02 6.28
CA MET A 209 -7.32 -3.35 6.82
C MET A 209 -7.63 -3.42 8.32
N SER A 210 -7.99 -4.61 8.78
CA SER A 210 -8.15 -4.86 10.21
C SER A 210 -6.80 -4.82 10.95
N PRO A 211 -6.78 -4.46 12.25
CA PRO A 211 -5.57 -4.53 13.07
C PRO A 211 -4.92 -5.91 13.09
N GLN A 212 -5.73 -6.98 13.01
CA GLN A 212 -5.23 -8.36 12.99
C GLN A 212 -4.52 -8.69 11.68
N GLU A 213 -5.03 -8.23 10.53
CA GLU A 213 -4.35 -8.41 9.24
C GLU A 213 -3.01 -7.67 9.22
N MET A 214 -2.97 -6.43 9.73
CA MET A 214 -1.73 -5.68 9.89
C MET A 214 -0.73 -6.40 10.80
N TYR A 215 -1.18 -6.92 11.94
CA TYR A 215 -0.35 -7.72 12.82
C TYR A 215 0.20 -8.96 12.10
N ASN A 216 -0.65 -9.67 11.36
CA ASN A 216 -0.25 -10.87 10.63
C ASN A 216 0.81 -10.58 9.58
N ILE A 217 0.72 -9.46 8.87
CA ILE A 217 1.75 -9.01 7.91
C ILE A 217 3.08 -8.78 8.61
N VAL A 218 3.08 -8.06 9.73
CA VAL A 218 4.31 -7.65 10.43
C VAL A 218 4.97 -8.82 11.17
N LYS A 219 4.18 -9.74 11.75
CA LYS A 219 4.70 -10.79 12.64
C LYS A 219 4.73 -12.18 12.02
N THR A 220 3.68 -12.59 11.31
CA THR A 220 3.43 -14.00 10.97
C THR A 220 3.69 -14.33 9.51
N ARG A 221 3.46 -13.38 8.60
CA ARG A 221 3.50 -13.55 7.14
C ARG A 221 4.69 -12.82 6.51
N LYS A 222 5.86 -12.95 7.15
CA LYS A 222 7.11 -12.31 6.71
C LYS A 222 7.42 -12.65 5.25
N GLY A 223 7.36 -11.64 4.38
CA GLY A 223 7.67 -11.78 2.96
C GLY A 223 6.59 -12.42 2.07
N SER A 224 5.51 -12.98 2.63
CA SER A 224 4.37 -13.51 1.84
C SER A 224 3.30 -12.47 1.52
N THR A 225 3.47 -11.25 2.02
CA THR A 225 2.65 -10.09 1.67
C THR A 225 2.77 -9.80 0.18
N GLY A 226 1.64 -9.56 -0.50
CA GLY A 226 1.63 -9.23 -1.92
C GLY A 226 2.31 -7.89 -2.20
N ILE A 227 2.94 -7.76 -3.36
CA ILE A 227 3.69 -6.57 -3.77
C ILE A 227 2.80 -5.31 -3.78
N GLU A 228 1.54 -5.43 -4.20
CA GLU A 228 0.60 -4.30 -4.18
C GLU A 228 0.40 -3.77 -2.76
N ILE A 229 0.17 -4.66 -1.79
CA ILE A 229 -0.01 -4.29 -0.39
C ILE A 229 1.28 -3.66 0.15
N ALA A 230 2.45 -4.23 -0.16
CA ALA A 230 3.74 -3.69 0.27
C ALA A 230 3.97 -2.27 -0.28
N LEU A 231 3.67 -2.02 -1.56
CA LEU A 231 3.74 -0.69 -2.16
C LEU A 231 2.75 0.29 -1.52
N LYS A 232 1.52 -0.16 -1.26
CA LYS A 232 0.51 0.66 -0.57
C LYS A 232 0.92 0.98 0.86
N MET A 233 1.54 0.05 1.58
CA MET A 233 2.14 0.30 2.91
C MET A 233 3.22 1.37 2.84
N ALA A 234 4.12 1.29 1.86
CA ALA A 234 5.19 2.26 1.65
C ALA A 234 4.62 3.65 1.37
N TYR A 235 3.65 3.75 0.47
CA TYR A 235 2.93 5.00 0.19
C TYR A 235 2.23 5.55 1.43
N ALA A 236 1.48 4.71 2.16
CA ALA A 236 0.75 5.10 3.36
C ALA A 236 1.68 5.58 4.49
N ALA A 237 2.90 5.04 4.57
CA ALA A 237 3.92 5.46 5.53
C ALA A 237 4.81 6.62 5.02
N GLY A 238 4.69 7.00 3.74
CA GLY A 238 5.51 8.04 3.11
C GLY A 238 6.99 7.67 3.06
N VAL A 239 7.30 6.45 2.63
CA VAL A 239 8.65 5.88 2.51
C VAL A 239 8.80 5.02 1.26
N ASP A 240 10.04 4.63 0.97
CA ASP A 240 10.32 3.61 -0.05
C ASP A 240 9.96 2.20 0.44
N VAL A 241 9.52 1.30 -0.45
CA VAL A 241 9.17 -0.09 -0.09
C VAL A 241 10.39 -0.85 0.43
N ASN A 242 11.58 -0.52 -0.05
CA ASN A 242 12.85 -1.10 0.39
C ASN A 242 13.28 -0.61 1.78
N GLU A 243 12.64 0.44 2.33
CA GLU A 243 12.79 0.79 3.74
C GLU A 243 11.97 -0.13 4.65
N LEU A 244 10.84 -0.64 4.17
CA LEU A 244 9.96 -1.53 4.94
C LEU A 244 10.38 -3.00 4.86
N PHE A 245 10.88 -3.43 3.70
CA PHE A 245 11.23 -4.82 3.42
C PHE A 245 12.62 -4.90 2.78
N LYS A 246 13.52 -5.68 3.37
CA LYS A 246 14.87 -5.89 2.82
C LYS A 246 15.18 -7.35 2.68
N LEU A 247 15.97 -7.65 1.65
CA LEU A 247 16.54 -8.96 1.45
C LEU A 247 17.87 -9.04 2.22
N GLU A 248 17.96 -9.90 3.22
CA GLU A 248 19.18 -10.08 4.02
C GLU A 248 19.56 -11.55 4.11
N LYS A 249 20.83 -11.83 4.42
CA LYS A 249 21.26 -13.21 4.67
C LYS A 249 20.48 -13.75 5.86
N ALA A 250 19.90 -14.94 5.70
CA ALA A 250 19.25 -15.65 6.77
C ALA A 250 20.32 -16.00 7.81
N GLU A 251 20.35 -15.24 8.89
CA GLU A 251 20.96 -15.69 10.13
C GLU A 251 20.19 -16.94 10.52
N LYS A 252 20.84 -18.11 10.50
CA LYS A 252 20.30 -19.26 11.22
C LYS A 252 20.25 -18.81 12.67
N GLU A 253 19.06 -18.55 13.20
CA GLU A 253 18.88 -18.40 14.64
C GLU A 253 19.46 -19.68 15.26
N ALA A 254 20.56 -19.50 15.97
CA ALA A 254 21.19 -20.57 16.72
C ALA A 254 20.27 -20.88 17.91
N GLY A 255 19.46 -21.93 17.77
CA GLY A 255 18.77 -22.61 18.87
C GLY A 255 17.50 -21.93 19.39
N GLU A 256 16.39 -22.66 19.31
CA GLU A 256 15.75 -23.32 20.45
C GLU A 256 14.99 -24.57 19.98
#